data_AF-F9RBA6-F1
#
_entry.id   AF-F9RBA6-F1
#
_cell.length_a   1.000
_cell.length_b   1.000
_cell.length_c   1.000
_cell.angle_alpha   90.00
_cell.angle_beta   90.00
_cell.angle_gamma   90.00
#
_symmetry.space_group_name_H-M   'P 1'
#
loop_
_entity.id
_entity.type
_entity.pdbx_description
1 polymer ?
#
loop_
_entity_poly.entity_id
_entity_poly.type
_entity_poly.pdbx_seq_one_letter_code
_entity_poly.pdbx_strand_id
1 'polypeptide(L)'
;MIMKNKFICVSFMLAFSTVSLAQDVKFYENNISSIESLKMKLEQLELKKKILDVEIEIKEGSDKLQPTVSKAISTSSESKAVVRLELLKEESFDPKLVRLMYLVGSGDHVAAILAYKDKTENVMNGRSYKGWRLNIKDRKASLVKGPEVIEL
;
A
#
# COMPACT_ATOMS: atom_id res chain seq x y z
N MET A 1 -11.20 54.72 -56.78
CA MET A 1 -12.12 53.66 -56.28
C MET A 1 -11.47 52.26 -56.21
N ILE A 2 -10.42 51.95 -57.00
CA ILE A 2 -9.76 50.63 -57.06
C ILE A 2 -8.94 50.27 -55.79
N MET A 3 -8.36 51.25 -55.08
CA MET A 3 -7.54 50.99 -53.88
C MET A 3 -8.35 50.46 -52.68
N LYS A 4 -9.62 50.86 -52.51
CA LYS A 4 -10.47 50.43 -51.39
C LYS A 4 -10.82 48.93 -51.45
N ASN A 5 -11.02 48.37 -52.65
CA ASN A 5 -11.29 46.94 -52.83
C ASN A 5 -10.07 46.05 -52.56
N LYS A 6 -8.84 46.54 -52.83
CA LYS A 6 -7.61 45.78 -52.55
C LYS A 6 -7.38 45.61 -51.04
N PHE A 7 -7.71 46.64 -50.25
CA PHE A 7 -7.58 46.58 -48.79
C PHE A 7 -8.51 45.53 -48.18
N ILE A 8 -9.78 45.49 -48.61
CA ILE A 8 -10.76 44.50 -48.12
C ILE A 8 -10.32 43.07 -48.44
N CYS A 9 -9.78 42.83 -49.64
CA CYS A 9 -9.32 41.50 -50.04
C CYS A 9 -8.11 41.03 -49.22
N VAL A 10 -7.16 41.93 -48.94
CA VAL A 10 -5.99 41.64 -48.09
C VAL A 10 -6.40 41.38 -46.64
N SER A 11 -7.35 42.16 -46.10
CA SER A 11 -7.89 41.95 -44.75
C SER A 11 -8.63 40.61 -44.62
N PHE A 12 -9.36 40.20 -45.67
CA PHE A 12 -10.04 38.91 -45.70
C PHE A 12 -9.02 37.77 -45.74
N MET A 13 -8.04 37.81 -46.65
CA MET A 13 -6.97 36.79 -46.72
C MET A 13 -6.20 36.64 -45.39
N LEU A 14 -5.88 37.76 -44.72
CA LEU A 14 -5.24 37.73 -43.40
C LEU A 14 -6.15 37.07 -42.35
N ALA A 15 -7.44 37.37 -42.32
CA ALA A 15 -8.38 36.73 -41.41
C ALA A 15 -8.44 35.21 -41.62
N PHE A 16 -8.50 34.73 -42.87
CA PHE A 16 -8.48 33.28 -43.16
C PHE A 16 -7.17 32.62 -42.72
N SER A 17 -6.03 33.28 -42.94
CA SER A 17 -4.74 32.73 -42.50
C SER A 17 -4.64 32.61 -40.97
N THR A 18 -5.21 33.56 -40.21
CA THR A 18 -5.24 33.49 -38.74
C THR A 18 -6.20 32.43 -38.21
N VAL A 19 -7.31 32.16 -38.90
CA VAL A 19 -8.26 31.09 -38.52
C VAL A 19 -7.63 29.72 -38.74
N SER A 20 -6.92 29.52 -39.86
CA SER A 20 -6.18 28.29 -40.13
C SER A 20 -5.12 28.03 -39.05
N LEU A 21 -4.33 29.05 -38.71
CA LEU A 21 -3.30 28.94 -37.67
C LEU A 21 -3.91 28.60 -36.29
N ALA A 22 -5.06 29.18 -35.95
CA ALA A 22 -5.76 28.89 -34.69
C ALA A 22 -6.34 27.47 -34.64
N GLN A 23 -6.79 26.93 -35.77
CA GLN A 23 -7.22 25.51 -35.86
C GLN A 23 -6.05 24.56 -35.69
N ASP A 24 -4.90 24.84 -36.32
CA ASP A 24 -3.70 24.03 -36.19
C ASP A 24 -3.19 24.05 -34.74
N VAL A 25 -3.13 25.21 -34.09
CA VAL A 25 -2.74 25.33 -32.67
C VAL A 25 -3.67 24.51 -31.78
N LYS A 26 -4.99 24.60 -31.95
CA LYS A 26 -5.95 23.79 -31.20
C LYS A 26 -5.79 22.28 -31.45
N PHE A 27 -5.44 21.89 -32.68
CA PHE A 27 -5.15 20.50 -33.01
C PHE A 27 -3.90 20.00 -32.28
N TYR A 28 -2.82 20.80 -32.24
CA TYR A 28 -1.62 20.46 -31.48
C TYR A 28 -1.87 20.41 -29.97
N GLU A 29 -2.60 21.36 -29.40
CA GLU A 29 -2.99 21.35 -27.98
C GLU A 29 -3.78 20.08 -27.61
N ASN A 30 -4.78 19.71 -28.43
CA ASN A 30 -5.54 18.48 -28.22
C ASN A 30 -4.67 17.22 -28.31
N ASN A 31 -3.73 17.18 -29.25
CA ASN A 31 -2.81 16.04 -29.36
C ASN A 31 -1.86 15.96 -28.17
N ILE A 32 -1.34 17.08 -27.67
CA ILE A 32 -0.49 17.11 -26.48
C ILE A 32 -1.26 16.62 -25.25
N SER A 33 -2.48 17.13 -25.04
CA SER A 33 -3.34 16.67 -23.94
C SER A 33 -3.68 15.17 -24.06
N SER A 34 -3.88 14.68 -25.29
CA SER A 34 -4.11 13.26 -25.55
C SER A 34 -2.86 12.41 -25.25
N ILE A 35 -1.67 12.90 -25.60
CA ILE A 35 -0.39 12.24 -25.31
C ILE A 35 -0.15 12.18 -23.80
N GLU A 36 -0.42 13.26 -23.06
CA GLU A 36 -0.30 13.28 -21.61
C GLU A 36 -1.27 12.29 -20.95
N SER A 37 -2.52 12.27 -21.39
CA SER A 37 -3.52 11.28 -20.95
C SER A 37 -3.08 9.84 -21.23
N LEU A 38 -2.51 9.58 -22.42
CA LEU A 38 -1.98 8.26 -22.78
C LEU A 38 -0.78 7.88 -21.90
N LYS A 39 0.11 8.83 -21.60
CA LYS A 39 1.26 8.61 -20.71
C LYS A 39 0.79 8.25 -19.30
N MET A 40 -0.18 8.98 -18.75
CA MET A 40 -0.78 8.67 -17.45
C MET A 40 -1.44 7.28 -17.43
N LYS A 41 -2.15 6.90 -18.50
CA LYS A 41 -2.72 5.55 -18.62
C LYS A 41 -1.65 4.47 -18.68
N LEU A 42 -0.52 4.74 -19.34
CA LEU A 42 0.59 3.80 -19.44
C LEU A 42 1.26 3.59 -18.08
N GLU A 43 1.52 4.67 -17.33
CA GLU A 43 2.03 4.59 -15.96
C GLU A 43 1.07 3.80 -15.04
N GLN A 44 -0.24 4.02 -15.16
CA GLN A 44 -1.25 3.23 -14.43
C GLN A 44 -1.23 1.74 -14.80
N LEU A 45 -1.05 1.41 -16.07
CA LEU A 45 -0.98 0.01 -16.53
C LEU A 45 0.30 -0.67 -16.05
N GLU A 46 1.44 0.03 -16.06
CA GLU A 46 2.69 -0.49 -15.51
C GLU A 46 2.59 -0.76 -14.01
N LEU A 47 1.96 0.15 -13.26
CA LEU A 47 1.71 -0.04 -11.83
C LEU A 47 0.79 -1.25 -11.59
N LYS A 48 -0.30 -1.39 -12.36
CA LYS A 48 -1.19 -2.56 -12.28
C LYS A 48 -0.46 -3.86 -12.58
N LYS A 49 0.44 -3.87 -13.58
CA LYS A 49 1.26 -5.03 -13.90
C LYS A 49 2.17 -5.41 -12.73
N LYS A 50 2.88 -4.43 -12.14
CA LYS A 50 3.73 -4.67 -10.96
C LYS A 50 2.96 -5.23 -9.77
N ILE A 51 1.74 -4.75 -9.54
CA ILE A 51 0.86 -5.27 -8.47
C ILE A 51 0.53 -6.75 -8.74
N LEU A 52 0.10 -7.08 -9.96
CA LEU A 52 -0.21 -8.46 -10.33
C LEU A 52 1.00 -9.40 -10.19
N ASP A 53 2.18 -8.95 -10.61
CA ASP A 53 3.41 -9.75 -10.48
C ASP A 53 3.71 -10.09 -9.00
N VAL A 54 3.54 -9.12 -8.09
CA VAL A 54 3.69 -9.32 -6.64
C VAL A 54 2.60 -10.23 -6.07
N GLU A 55 1.35 -10.08 -6.50
CA GLU A 55 0.24 -10.94 -6.06
C GLU A 55 0.47 -12.40 -6.45
N ILE A 56 1.01 -12.65 -7.65
CA ILE A 56 1.38 -14.00 -8.11
C ILE A 56 2.50 -14.56 -7.22
N GLU A 57 3.55 -13.79 -6.95
CA GLU A 57 4.66 -14.21 -6.09
C GLU A 57 4.21 -14.56 -4.67
N ILE A 58 3.33 -13.74 -4.08
CA ILE A 58 2.75 -13.99 -2.76
C ILE A 58 1.91 -15.28 -2.79
N LYS A 59 1.09 -15.48 -3.82
CA LYS A 59 0.24 -16.66 -3.93
C LYS A 59 1.08 -17.94 -4.06
N GLU A 60 2.08 -17.94 -4.93
CA GLU A 60 3.02 -19.06 -5.07
C GLU A 60 3.82 -19.34 -3.79
N GLY A 61 4.22 -18.28 -3.06
CA GLY A 61 4.86 -18.40 -1.75
C GLY A 61 3.92 -18.99 -0.69
N SER A 62 2.64 -18.62 -0.72
CA SER A 62 1.63 -19.12 0.22
C SER A 62 1.29 -20.60 0.00
N ASP A 63 1.27 -21.06 -1.26
CA ASP A 63 1.02 -22.47 -1.59
C ASP A 63 2.15 -23.38 -1.10
N LYS A 64 3.39 -22.87 -1.05
CA LYS A 64 4.56 -23.59 -0.49
C LYS A 64 4.58 -23.65 1.04
N LEU A 65 3.77 -22.83 1.72
CA LEU A 65 3.68 -22.75 3.18
C LEU A 65 2.47 -23.50 3.74
N GLN A 66 1.71 -24.23 2.91
CA GLN A 66 0.63 -25.05 3.42
C GLN A 66 1.20 -26.12 4.39
N PRO A 67 0.75 -26.13 5.65
CA PRO A 67 1.21 -27.13 6.60
C PRO A 67 0.77 -28.50 6.08
N THR A 68 1.74 -29.38 5.85
CA THR A 68 1.46 -30.80 5.63
C THR A 68 0.62 -31.25 6.82
N VAL A 69 -0.66 -31.55 6.58
CA VAL A 69 -1.57 -32.04 7.61
C VAL A 69 -1.01 -33.37 8.09
N SER A 70 -0.27 -33.32 9.19
CA SER A 70 0.24 -34.48 9.89
C SER A 70 -0.95 -35.37 10.19
N LYS A 71 -0.95 -36.52 9.54
CA LYS A 71 -1.96 -37.58 9.64
C LYS A 71 -2.24 -37.84 11.12
N ALA A 72 -3.49 -37.67 11.54
CA ALA A 72 -3.90 -37.93 12.92
C ALA A 72 -3.48 -39.35 13.32
N ILE A 73 -2.54 -39.44 14.28
CA ILE A 73 -2.09 -40.70 14.84
C ILE A 73 -3.23 -41.23 15.72
N SER A 74 -3.79 -42.36 15.30
CA SER A 74 -4.79 -43.12 16.04
C SER A 74 -4.26 -43.47 17.43
N THR A 75 -5.04 -43.12 18.44
CA THR A 75 -4.81 -43.43 19.85
C THR A 75 -4.74 -44.94 20.08
N SER A 76 -3.53 -45.49 20.28
CA SER A 76 -3.37 -46.75 20.99
C SER A 76 -3.18 -46.47 22.48
N SER A 77 -3.92 -47.24 23.28
CA SER A 77 -3.93 -47.20 24.72
C SER A 77 -2.70 -47.92 25.25
N GLU A 78 -1.59 -47.20 25.42
CA GLU A 78 -0.47 -47.68 26.24
C GLU A 78 0.01 -46.58 27.19
N SER A 79 0.34 -47.04 28.41
CA SER A 79 0.66 -46.26 29.60
C SER A 79 1.54 -45.05 29.29
N LYS A 80 0.99 -43.84 29.48
CA LYS A 80 1.68 -42.59 29.19
C LYS A 80 2.74 -42.35 30.25
N ALA A 81 4.01 -42.48 29.85
CA ALA A 81 5.14 -41.95 30.60
C ALA A 81 4.85 -40.48 30.98
N VAL A 82 5.16 -40.12 32.24
CA VAL A 82 5.04 -38.74 32.72
C VAL A 82 6.11 -37.91 32.01
N VAL A 83 5.75 -37.34 30.87
CA VAL A 83 6.59 -36.39 30.14
C VAL A 83 6.60 -35.10 30.95
N ARG A 84 7.70 -34.85 31.67
CA ARG A 84 7.98 -33.54 32.25
C ARG A 84 8.22 -32.60 31.08
N LEU A 85 7.22 -31.77 30.78
CA LEU A 85 7.37 -30.63 29.88
C LEU A 85 8.35 -29.66 30.55
N GLU A 86 9.61 -29.71 30.12
CA GLU A 86 10.51 -28.58 30.31
C GLU A 86 9.92 -27.43 29.50
N LEU A 87 9.22 -26.52 30.20
CA LEU A 87 8.85 -25.23 29.65
C LEU A 87 10.16 -24.55 29.25
N LEU A 88 10.47 -24.64 27.95
CA LEU A 88 11.48 -23.79 27.32
C LEU A 88 11.18 -22.38 27.79
N LYS A 89 12.13 -21.79 28.54
CA LYS A 89 12.06 -20.41 28.98
C LYS A 89 12.07 -19.54 27.72
N GLU A 90 10.90 -19.32 27.13
CA GLU A 90 10.73 -18.28 26.13
C GLU A 90 11.16 -16.98 26.78
N GLU A 91 12.08 -16.26 26.13
CA GLU A 91 12.54 -14.96 26.59
C GLU A 91 11.31 -14.08 26.82
N SER A 92 11.11 -13.67 28.08
CA SER A 92 9.98 -12.85 28.46
C SER A 92 9.93 -11.61 27.59
N PHE A 93 8.80 -11.40 26.92
CA PHE A 93 8.56 -10.21 26.11
C PHE A 93 8.65 -8.95 26.99
N ASP A 94 9.56 -8.03 26.66
CA ASP A 94 9.65 -6.72 27.30
C ASP A 94 9.05 -5.65 26.40
N PRO A 95 7.83 -5.15 26.70
CA PRO A 95 7.18 -4.11 25.91
C PRO A 95 7.94 -2.78 25.86
N LYS A 96 8.83 -2.49 26.82
CA LYS A 96 9.61 -1.24 26.83
C LYS A 96 10.69 -1.19 25.75
N LEU A 97 11.07 -2.35 25.22
CA LEU A 97 12.04 -2.45 24.13
C LEU A 97 11.39 -2.32 22.75
N VAL A 98 10.06 -2.26 22.68
CA VAL A 98 9.32 -2.06 21.44
C VAL A 98 9.50 -0.62 20.99
N ARG A 99 9.80 -0.42 19.71
CA ARG A 99 9.91 0.91 19.11
C ARG A 99 8.83 1.08 18.04
N LEU A 100 8.08 2.17 18.13
CA LEU A 100 7.23 2.60 17.03
C LEU A 100 8.10 3.14 15.90
N MET A 101 7.99 2.55 14.70
CA MET A 101 8.70 3.02 13.52
C MET A 101 7.90 4.08 12.79
N TYR A 102 6.67 3.74 12.39
CA TYR A 102 5.74 4.66 11.73
C TYR A 102 4.31 4.11 11.78
N LEU A 103 3.35 5.00 11.56
CA LEU A 103 1.93 4.67 11.43
C LEU A 103 1.54 4.65 9.96
N VAL A 104 0.73 3.67 9.57
CA VAL A 104 0.26 3.48 8.19
C VAL A 104 -1.26 3.39 8.18
N GLY A 105 -1.89 4.00 7.20
CA GLY A 105 -3.35 3.93 6.99
C GLY A 105 -4.09 5.22 7.34
N SER A 106 -5.41 5.20 7.17
CA SER A 106 -6.30 6.34 7.41
C SER A 106 -7.64 5.88 7.98
N GLY A 107 -8.28 6.74 8.78
CA GLY A 107 -9.56 6.44 9.42
C GLY A 107 -9.48 5.25 10.37
N ASP A 108 -10.36 4.27 10.17
CA ASP A 108 -10.45 3.07 11.02
C ASP A 108 -9.41 2.00 10.69
N HIS A 109 -8.67 2.15 9.58
CA HIS A 109 -7.68 1.18 9.10
C HIS A 109 -6.24 1.58 9.42
N VAL A 110 -6.02 2.21 10.57
CA VAL A 110 -4.67 2.59 11.00
C VAL A 110 -3.96 1.41 11.64
N ALA A 111 -2.69 1.22 11.26
CA ALA A 111 -1.79 0.22 11.80
C ALA A 111 -0.45 0.84 12.20
N ALA A 112 0.22 0.21 13.17
CA ALA A 112 1.55 0.58 13.61
C ALA A 112 2.57 -0.44 13.10
N ILE A 113 3.69 0.07 12.61
CA ILE A 113 4.87 -0.74 12.33
C ILE A 113 5.76 -0.70 13.56
N LEU A 114 5.91 -1.85 14.23
CA LEU A 114 6.61 -1.98 15.50
C LEU A 114 7.90 -2.79 15.30
N ALA A 115 9.00 -2.31 15.87
CA ALA A 115 10.28 -3.02 15.89
C ALA A 115 10.57 -3.60 17.29
N TYR A 116 10.94 -4.88 17.35
CA TYR A 116 11.31 -5.58 18.58
C TYR A 116 12.31 -6.71 18.27
N LYS A 117 13.45 -6.75 18.96
CA LYS A 117 14.52 -7.77 18.81
C LYS A 117 14.82 -8.09 17.33
N ASP A 118 15.17 -7.05 16.57
CA ASP A 118 15.54 -7.10 15.15
C ASP A 118 14.44 -7.56 14.18
N LYS A 119 13.19 -7.63 14.65
CA LYS A 119 12.03 -7.92 13.81
C LYS A 119 11.11 -6.73 13.75
N THR A 120 10.50 -6.55 12.59
CA THR A 120 9.49 -5.53 12.33
C THR A 120 8.17 -6.22 12.03
N GLU A 121 7.12 -5.84 12.75
CA GLU A 121 5.77 -6.40 12.60
C GLU A 121 4.75 -5.28 12.36
N ASN A 122 3.76 -5.55 11.51
CA ASN A 122 2.64 -4.66 11.27
C ASN A 122 1.46 -5.09 12.16
N VAL A 123 0.99 -4.18 13.02
CA VAL A 123 -0.08 -4.45 13.98
C VAL A 123 -1.20 -3.41 13.81
N MET A 124 -2.41 -3.86 13.51
CA MET A 124 -3.57 -2.98 13.38
C MET A 124 -4.05 -2.46 14.73
N ASN A 125 -4.67 -1.28 14.73
CA ASN A 125 -5.31 -0.72 15.92
C ASN A 125 -6.27 -1.73 16.58
N GLY A 126 -6.22 -1.83 17.91
CA GLY A 126 -7.06 -2.72 18.71
C GLY A 126 -6.66 -4.19 18.70
N ARG A 127 -5.64 -4.60 17.93
CA ARG A 127 -5.13 -5.99 17.89
C ARG A 127 -4.13 -6.27 19.02
N SER A 128 -3.96 -7.56 19.31
CA SER A 128 -2.98 -8.04 20.29
C SER A 128 -1.61 -8.21 19.64
N TYR A 129 -0.58 -7.73 20.32
CA TYR A 129 0.84 -7.87 19.99
C TYR A 129 1.57 -8.45 21.20
N LYS A 130 2.05 -9.69 21.09
CA LYS A 130 2.74 -10.42 22.18
C LYS A 130 2.00 -10.38 23.53
N GLY A 131 0.66 -10.42 23.49
CA GLY A 131 -0.21 -10.39 24.67
C GLY A 131 -0.56 -8.99 25.20
N TRP A 132 -0.11 -7.93 24.53
CA TRP A 132 -0.48 -6.53 24.81
C TRP A 132 -1.41 -6.01 23.72
N ARG A 133 -2.41 -5.20 24.08
CA ARG A 133 -3.32 -4.61 23.11
C ARG A 133 -2.75 -3.29 22.58
N LEU A 134 -2.63 -3.17 21.27
CA LEU A 134 -2.25 -1.92 20.63
C LEU A 134 -3.45 -0.97 20.58
N ASN A 135 -3.25 0.26 21.04
CA ASN A 135 -4.23 1.33 20.96
C ASN A 135 -3.60 2.56 20.29
N ILE A 136 -4.17 2.98 19.17
CA ILE A 136 -3.74 4.13 18.39
C ILE A 136 -4.83 5.20 18.46
N LYS A 137 -4.48 6.37 19.01
CA LYS A 137 -5.40 7.51 19.16
C LYS A 137 -4.64 8.81 18.93
N ASP A 138 -5.20 9.73 18.14
CA ASP A 138 -4.64 11.07 17.91
C ASP A 138 -3.15 11.04 17.49
N ARG A 139 -2.79 10.07 16.65
CA ARG A 139 -1.41 9.78 16.17
C ARG A 139 -0.43 9.29 17.24
N LYS A 140 -0.91 8.92 18.43
CA LYS A 140 -0.12 8.26 19.47
C LYS A 140 -0.40 6.76 19.47
N ALA A 141 0.63 5.95 19.64
CA ALA A 141 0.49 4.51 19.84
C ALA A 141 0.82 4.15 21.30
N SER A 142 0.04 3.24 21.86
CA SER A 142 0.25 2.71 23.20
C SER A 142 -0.02 1.22 23.24
N LEU A 143 0.77 0.48 24.03
CA LEU A 143 0.52 -0.91 24.37
C LEU A 143 -0.12 -0.98 25.75
N VAL A 144 -1.23 -1.71 25.85
CA VAL A 144 -2.00 -1.86 27.09
C VAL A 144 -2.10 -3.33 27.48
N LYS A 145 -1.76 -3.65 28.74
CA LYS A 145 -1.99 -4.96 29.35
C LYS A 145 -2.60 -4.78 30.73
N GLY A 146 -3.92 -4.93 30.81
CA GLY A 146 -4.66 -4.66 32.05
C GLY A 146 -4.50 -3.19 32.46
N PRO A 147 -4.12 -2.87 33.71
CA PRO A 147 -3.88 -1.49 34.15
C PRO A 147 -2.54 -0.91 33.67
N GLU A 148 -1.63 -1.74 33.15
CA GLU A 148 -0.33 -1.27 32.66
C GLU A 148 -0.47 -0.72 31.24
N VAL A 149 0.02 0.50 31.05
CA VAL A 149 0.03 1.20 29.77
C VAL A 149 1.46 1.66 29.48
N ILE A 150 1.92 1.40 28.26
CA ILE A 150 3.23 1.81 27.77
C ILE A 150 3.01 2.65 26.51
N GLU A 151 3.53 3.88 26.55
CA GLU A 151 3.57 4.76 25.38
C GLU A 151 4.79 4.39 24.51
N LEU A 152 4.58 4.30 23.20
CA LEU A 152 5.58 3.86 22.21
C LEU A 152 6.19 5.00 21.41
#